data_AF-A0ABD4A2H2-F1
#
_entry.id   AF-A0ABD4A2H2-F1
#
_cell.length_a   1.000
_cell.length_b   1.000
_cell.length_c   1.000
_cell.angle_alpha   90.00
_cell.angle_beta   90.00
_cell.angle_gamma   90.00
#
_symmetry.space_group_name_H-M   'P 1'
#
loop_
_entity.id
_entity.type
_entity.pdbx_description
1 polymer ?
#
loop_
_entity_poly.entity_id
_entity_poly.type
_entity_poly.pdbx_seq_one_letter_code
_entity_poly.pdbx_strand_id
1 'polypeptide(L)'
;MTESGYGYYEQGRNEPSIETLQKLAVKYNVSISYLTGEEHERKKALVADHEIELTEEEYNFIKELKKHPLLFHELASDPAKKVKELIKLFRVKQLILEEDIEEYGDVK
;
A
#
# COMPACT_ATOMS: atom_id res chain seq x y z
N MET A 1 -28.73 14.28 -19.39
CA MET A 1 -27.69 13.48 -20.05
C MET A 1 -28.33 12.81 -21.25
N THR A 2 -27.75 12.93 -22.44
CA THR A 2 -28.23 12.20 -23.63
C THR A 2 -27.62 10.79 -23.63
N GLU A 3 -28.31 9.80 -24.22
CA GLU A 3 -27.76 8.43 -24.37
C GLU A 3 -26.38 8.45 -25.04
N SER A 4 -26.19 9.33 -26.03
CA SER A 4 -24.89 9.53 -26.68
C SER A 4 -23.81 9.98 -25.70
N GLY A 5 -24.15 10.86 -24.74
CA GLY A 5 -23.22 11.35 -23.71
C GLY A 5 -22.76 10.28 -22.75
N TYR A 6 -23.63 9.32 -22.42
CA TYR A 6 -23.33 8.21 -21.51
C TYR A 6 -22.28 7.25 -22.11
N GLY A 7 -22.44 6.88 -23.39
CA GLY A 7 -21.49 5.99 -24.08
C GLY A 7 -20.06 6.53 -24.17
N TYR A 8 -19.86 7.86 -24.13
CA TYR A 8 -18.50 8.44 -24.10
C TYR A 8 -17.78 8.23 -22.76
N TYR A 9 -18.52 8.17 -21.64
CA TYR A 9 -17.92 7.87 -20.33
C TYR A 9 -17.49 6.41 -20.26
N GLU A 10 -18.32 5.48 -20.75
CA GLU A 10 -18.00 4.05 -20.77
C GLU A 10 -16.79 3.72 -21.65
N GLN A 11 -16.52 4.55 -22.67
CA GLN A 11 -15.36 4.41 -23.56
C GLN A 11 -14.13 5.19 -23.07
N GLY A 12 -14.19 5.85 -21.91
CA GLY A 12 -13.10 6.67 -21.37
C GLY A 12 -12.77 7.91 -22.21
N ARG A 13 -13.69 8.34 -23.10
CA ARG A 13 -13.49 9.49 -23.99
C ARG A 13 -13.85 10.83 -23.35
N ASN A 14 -14.65 10.79 -22.29
CA ASN A 14 -14.96 11.94 -21.45
C ASN A 14 -14.69 11.58 -20.00
N GLU A 15 -13.89 12.40 -19.32
CA GLU A 15 -13.75 12.34 -17.86
C GLU A 15 -14.76 13.31 -17.21
N PRO A 16 -15.40 12.92 -16.10
CA PRO A 16 -16.28 13.82 -15.36
C PRO A 16 -15.47 14.99 -14.79
N SER A 17 -16.02 16.19 -14.89
CA SER A 17 -15.41 17.38 -14.26
C SER A 17 -15.36 17.26 -12.74
N ILE A 18 -14.45 18.00 -12.10
CA ILE A 18 -14.36 18.04 -10.63
C ILE A 18 -15.69 18.45 -9.97
N GLU A 19 -16.44 19.36 -10.58
CA GLU A 19 -17.77 19.78 -10.12
C GLU A 19 -18.78 18.63 -10.20
N THR A 20 -18.70 17.82 -11.25
CA THR A 20 -19.55 16.62 -11.41
C THR A 20 -19.20 15.58 -10.36
N LEU A 21 -17.91 15.34 -10.11
CA LEU A 21 -17.44 14.44 -9.06
C LEU A 21 -17.90 14.90 -7.67
N GLN A 22 -17.85 16.20 -7.37
CA GLN A 22 -18.38 16.76 -6.12
C GLN A 22 -19.89 16.51 -5.95
N LYS A 23 -20.69 16.75 -6.99
CA LYS A 23 -22.14 16.50 -6.95
C LYS A 23 -22.46 15.02 -6.75
N LEU A 24 -21.70 14.12 -7.38
CA LEU A 24 -21.83 12.68 -7.19
C LEU A 24 -21.44 12.27 -5.76
N ALA A 25 -20.34 12.81 -5.24
CA ALA A 25 -19.86 12.52 -3.88
C ALA A 25 -20.92 12.90 -2.84
N VAL A 26 -21.50 14.10 -2.95
CA VAL A 26 -22.60 14.56 -2.10
C VAL A 26 -23.83 13.67 -2.27
N LYS A 27 -24.21 13.33 -3.51
CA LYS A 27 -25.41 12.54 -3.79
C LYS A 27 -25.34 11.12 -3.20
N TYR A 28 -24.18 10.48 -3.26
CA TYR A 28 -23.98 9.12 -2.76
C TYR A 28 -23.41 9.08 -1.34
N ASN A 29 -23.16 10.24 -0.74
CA ASN A 29 -22.55 10.37 0.58
C ASN A 29 -21.22 9.60 0.70
N VAL A 30 -20.37 9.74 -0.32
CA VAL A 30 -19.03 9.15 -0.41
C VAL A 30 -17.98 10.23 -0.63
N SER A 31 -16.70 9.90 -0.48
CA SER A 31 -15.61 10.82 -0.76
C SER A 31 -15.40 10.97 -2.28
N ILE A 32 -14.74 12.05 -2.73
CA ILE A 32 -14.33 12.14 -4.14
C ILE A 32 -13.31 11.05 -4.47
N SER A 33 -12.41 10.74 -3.52
CA SER A 33 -11.42 9.66 -3.64
C SER A 33 -12.06 8.29 -3.83
N TYR A 34 -13.24 8.05 -3.26
CA TYR A 34 -14.04 6.84 -3.49
C TYR A 34 -14.45 6.73 -4.96
N LEU A 35 -14.90 7.84 -5.56
CA LEU A 35 -15.38 7.88 -6.93
C LEU A 35 -14.25 7.77 -7.96
N THR A 36 -13.06 8.26 -7.62
CA THR A 36 -11.87 8.19 -8.49
C THR A 36 -11.11 6.88 -8.33
N GLY A 37 -11.46 6.05 -7.34
CA GLY A 37 -10.72 4.82 -7.02
C GLY A 37 -9.37 5.08 -6.35
N GLU A 38 -9.12 6.30 -5.88
CA GLU A 38 -7.94 6.65 -5.08
C GLU A 38 -8.11 6.23 -3.60
N GLU A 39 -9.33 5.90 -3.19
CA GLU A 39 -9.58 5.32 -1.87
C GLU A 39 -9.09 3.87 -1.82
N HIS A 40 -7.94 3.67 -1.19
CA HIS A 40 -7.46 2.32 -0.86
C HIS A 40 -8.32 1.70 0.23
N GLU A 41 -8.69 0.42 0.09
CA GLU A 41 -9.39 -0.31 1.16
C GLU A 41 -8.57 -0.27 2.45
N ARG A 42 -9.08 0.48 3.44
CA ARG A 42 -8.47 0.54 4.77
C ARG A 42 -9.16 -0.47 5.69
N LYS A 43 -8.36 -1.31 6.33
CA LYS A 43 -8.83 -2.25 7.34
C LYS A 43 -8.91 -1.54 8.68
N LYS A 44 -10.10 -1.55 9.27
CA LYS A 44 -10.33 -1.03 10.62
C LYS A 44 -9.94 -2.10 11.64
N ALA A 45 -9.07 -1.73 12.57
CA ALA A 45 -8.69 -2.55 13.70
C ALA A 45 -9.00 -1.80 15.00
N LEU A 46 -9.62 -2.48 15.96
CA LEU A 46 -9.83 -1.98 17.31
C LEU A 46 -8.65 -2.42 18.18
N VAL A 47 -7.92 -1.46 18.75
CA VAL A 47 -6.78 -1.71 19.64
C VAL A 47 -6.93 -0.82 20.88
N ALA A 48 -7.11 -1.44 22.05
CA ALA A 48 -7.26 -0.72 23.33
C ALA A 48 -8.29 0.43 23.24
N ASP A 49 -9.47 0.13 22.70
CA ASP A 49 -10.59 1.08 22.49
C ASP A 49 -10.31 2.24 21.52
N HIS A 50 -9.21 2.17 20.77
CA HIS A 50 -8.91 3.08 19.66
C HIS A 50 -9.14 2.39 18.32
N GLU A 51 -9.85 3.08 17.42
CA GLU A 51 -10.01 2.66 16.04
C GLU A 51 -8.78 3.11 15.23
N ILE A 52 -8.10 2.15 14.62
CA ILE A 52 -6.92 2.37 13.79
C ILE A 52 -7.26 1.90 12.38
N GLU A 53 -6.95 2.73 11.39
CA GLU A 53 -7.09 2.39 9.98
C GLU A 53 -5.72 1.96 9.45
N LEU A 54 -5.68 0.77 8.86
CA LEU A 54 -4.47 0.16 8.29
C LEU A 54 -4.64 0.03 6.79
N THR A 55 -3.61 0.34 6.03
CA THR A 55 -3.53 -0.07 4.62
C THR A 55 -3.42 -1.60 4.53
N GLU A 56 -3.68 -2.16 3.35
CA GLU A 56 -3.50 -3.60 3.14
C GLU A 56 -2.04 -4.04 3.37
N GLU A 57 -1.08 -3.22 2.96
CA GLU A 57 0.35 -3.45 3.16
C GLU A 57 0.70 -3.48 4.66
N GLU A 58 0.23 -2.50 5.43
CA GLU A 58 0.45 -2.44 6.88
C GLU A 58 -0.18 -3.65 7.58
N TYR A 59 -1.40 -4.03 7.19
CA TYR A 59 -2.07 -5.21 7.73
C TYR A 59 -1.27 -6.49 7.45
N ASN A 60 -0.83 -6.69 6.21
CA ASN A 60 -0.05 -7.86 5.82
C ASN A 60 1.30 -7.90 6.51
N PHE A 61 1.97 -6.76 6.65
CA PHE A 61 3.20 -6.62 7.41
C PHE A 61 3.01 -7.04 8.88
N ILE A 62 2.00 -6.48 9.57
CA ILE A 62 1.72 -6.83 10.97
C ILE A 62 1.34 -8.31 11.10
N LYS A 63 0.57 -8.86 10.15
CA LYS A 63 0.20 -10.28 10.11
C LYS A 63 1.42 -11.19 10.02
N GLU A 64 2.40 -10.84 9.19
CA GLU A 64 3.65 -11.59 9.07
C GLU A 64 4.51 -11.43 10.34
N LEU A 65 4.61 -10.21 10.87
CA LEU A 65 5.37 -9.90 12.08
C LEU A 65 4.85 -10.69 13.30
N LYS A 66 3.53 -10.87 13.40
CA LYS A 66 2.89 -11.71 14.44
C LYS A 66 3.33 -13.17 14.41
N LYS A 67 3.74 -13.71 13.24
CA LYS A 67 4.26 -15.08 13.14
C LYS A 67 5.66 -15.23 13.75
N HIS A 68 6.34 -14.12 14.03
CA HIS A 68 7.69 -14.10 14.58
C HIS A 68 7.75 -13.29 15.89
N PRO A 69 7.24 -13.84 17.03
CA PRO A 69 7.16 -13.11 18.30
C PRO A 69 8.50 -12.58 18.83
N LEU A 70 9.59 -13.34 18.61
CA LEU A 70 10.94 -12.92 19.01
C LEU A 70 11.38 -11.66 18.26
N LEU A 71 11.17 -11.63 16.94
CA LEU A 71 11.48 -10.47 16.10
C LEU A 71 10.65 -9.25 16.51
N PHE A 72 9.37 -9.46 16.82
CA PHE A 72 8.51 -8.40 17.33
C PHE A 72 9.02 -7.80 18.64
N HIS A 73 9.40 -8.64 19.62
CA HIS A 73 9.93 -8.16 20.90
C HIS A 73 11.28 -7.43 20.74
N GLU A 74 12.16 -7.93 19.88
CA GLU A 74 13.41 -7.23 19.59
C GLU A 74 13.18 -5.87 18.93
N LEU A 75 12.32 -5.80 17.91
CA LEU A 75 11.94 -4.54 17.24
C LEU A 75 11.27 -3.56 18.21
N ALA A 76 10.38 -4.03 19.09
CA ALA A 76 9.67 -3.19 20.03
C ALA A 76 10.59 -2.55 21.08
N SER A 77 11.72 -3.18 21.41
CA SER A 77 12.65 -2.69 22.43
C SER A 77 13.42 -1.42 22.01
N ASP A 78 13.86 -1.35 20.76
CA ASP A 78 14.54 -0.18 20.18
C ASP A 78 14.28 -0.14 18.65
N PRO A 79 13.11 0.38 18.23
CA PRO A 79 12.67 0.30 16.84
C PRO A 79 13.62 1.01 15.88
N ALA A 80 14.08 2.20 16.24
CA ALA A 80 14.92 3.02 15.38
C ALA A 80 16.27 2.35 15.09
N LYS A 81 16.91 1.80 16.12
CA LYS A 81 18.17 1.07 15.96
C LYS A 81 17.98 -0.23 15.18
N LYS A 82 16.93 -1.00 15.49
CA LYS A 82 16.68 -2.31 14.88
C LYS A 82 16.28 -2.23 13.42
N VAL A 83 15.44 -1.27 13.04
CA VAL A 83 15.13 -1.00 11.63
C VAL A 83 16.40 -0.63 10.86
N LYS A 84 17.30 0.17 11.45
CA LYS A 84 18.59 0.52 10.83
C LYS A 84 19.49 -0.70 10.62
N GLU A 85 19.54 -1.62 11.58
CA GLU A 85 20.27 -2.89 11.47
C GLU A 85 19.69 -3.77 10.35
N LEU A 86 18.36 -3.92 10.28
CA LEU A 86 17.68 -4.67 9.22
C LEU A 86 17.95 -4.11 7.82
N ILE A 87 17.90 -2.78 7.66
CA ILE A 87 18.23 -2.13 6.37
C ILE A 87 19.67 -2.43 5.96
N LYS A 88 20.62 -2.40 6.90
CA LYS A 88 22.02 -2.75 6.61
C LYS A 88 22.16 -4.21 6.18
N LEU A 89 21.55 -5.14 6.90
CA LEU A 89 21.55 -6.57 6.56
C LEU A 89 20.95 -6.83 5.18
N PHE A 90 19.83 -6.16 4.86
CA PHE A 90 19.20 -6.29 3.56
C PHE A 90 20.11 -5.80 2.43
N ARG A 91 20.77 -4.65 2.60
CA ARG A 91 21.74 -4.13 1.61
C ARG A 91 22.90 -5.10 1.39
N VAL A 92 23.46 -5.66 2.46
CA VAL A 92 24.54 -6.65 2.36
C VAL A 92 24.05 -7.91 1.63
N LYS A 93 22.84 -8.38 1.92
CA LYS A 93 22.25 -9.52 1.21
C LYS A 93 22.11 -9.25 -0.29
N GLN A 94 21.67 -8.06 -0.68
CA GLN A 94 21.58 -7.71 -2.11
C GLN A 94 22.96 -7.73 -2.77
N LEU A 95 23.98 -7.14 -2.13
CA LEU A 95 25.36 -7.15 -2.66
C LEU A 95 25.89 -8.58 -2.85
N ILE A 96 25.72 -9.46 -1.87
CA ILE A 96 26.17 -10.86 -1.97
C ILE A 96 25.47 -11.57 -3.14
N LEU A 97 24.14 -11.37 -3.28
CA LEU A 97 23.38 -11.99 -4.37
C LEU A 97 23.73 -11.40 -5.74
N GLU A 98 24.16 -10.13 -5.81
CA GLU A 98 24.63 -9.49 -7.05
C GLU A 98 26.04 -9.98 -7.42
N GLU A 99 26.94 -10.14 -6.45
CA GLU A 99 28.29 -10.70 -6.62
C GLU A 99 28.25 -12.18 -7.09
N ASP A 100 27.33 -12.99 -6.56
CA ASP A 100 27.12 -14.39 -6.98
C ASP A 100 26.64 -14.52 -8.45
N ILE A 101 26.03 -13.47 -9.03
CA ILE A 101 25.57 -13.47 -10.44
C ILE A 101 26.72 -13.13 -11.40
N GLU A 102 27.65 -12.27 -11.00
CA GLU A 102 28.81 -11.89 -11.83
C GLU A 102 29.85 -13.01 -11.93
N GLU A 103 30.01 -13.86 -10.91
CA GLU A 103 31.02 -14.93 -10.88
C GLU A 103 30.70 -16.12 -11.81
N TYR A 104 29.45 -16.28 -12.26
CA TYR A 104 29.01 -17.35 -13.19
C TYR A 104 28.97 -16.94 -14.68
N GLY A 105 29.32 -15.69 -15.00
CA GLY A 105 29.19 -15.12 -16.35
C GLY A 105 30.30 -15.47 -17.35
N ASP A 106 31.43 -16.03 -16.91
CA ASP A 106 32.58 -16.35 -17.78
C ASP A 106 32.94 -17.85 -17.71
N VAL A 107 32.24 -18.67 -18.51
CA VAL A 107 32.75 -19.97 -18.96
C VAL A 107 32.70 -20.00 -20.48
N LYS A 108 33.90 -20.07 -21.07
CA LYS A 108 34.24 -20.06 -22.51
C LYS A 108 33.41 -20.99 -23.39
#